data_AF-A0AAW9BSV4-F1
#
_entry.id   AF-A0AAW9BSV4-F1
#
_cell.length_a   1.000
_cell.length_b   1.000
_cell.length_c   1.000
_cell.angle_alpha   90.00
_cell.angle_beta   90.00
_cell.angle_gamma   90.00
#
_symmetry.space_group_name_H-M   'P 1'
#
loop_
_entity.id
_entity.type
_entity.pdbx_description
1 polymer ?
#
loop_
_entity_poly.entity_id
_entity_poly.type
_entity_poly.pdbx_seq_one_letter_code
_entity_poly.pdbx_strand_id
1 'polypeptide(L)'
;GCGKIQIFTEGQNSLALCADQCESCFDGELLVKPMSWFVRGNHAEFVEKAAQAGFMVHKVTDYKSMVKYHGEYLIFPANEGNQLAEIPLSFQA
;
A
#
# COMPACT_ATOMS: atom_id res chain seq x y z
N GLY A 1 19.03 3.33 -15.59
CA GLY A 1 18.03 3.58 -14.55
C GLY A 1 16.75 2.87 -14.94
N CYS A 2 16.16 2.09 -14.02
CA CYS A 2 14.88 1.44 -14.28
C CYS A 2 13.79 2.53 -14.39
N GLY A 3 13.10 2.59 -15.53
CA GLY A 3 12.06 3.59 -15.77
C GLY A 3 10.81 3.34 -14.92
N LYS A 4 9.91 4.32 -14.85
CA LYS A 4 8.60 4.13 -14.21
C LYS A 4 7.83 2.98 -14.88
N ILE A 5 7.25 2.12 -14.06
CA ILE A 5 6.46 0.96 -14.52
C ILE A 5 5.03 1.44 -14.79
N GLN A 6 4.41 0.89 -15.84
CA GLN A 6 3.01 1.16 -16.17
C GLN A 6 2.27 -0.17 -16.26
N ILE A 7 1.19 -0.28 -15.47
CA ILE A 7 0.36 -1.48 -15.41
C ILE A 7 -0.99 -1.16 -16.06
N PHE A 8 -1.36 -1.96 -17.06
CA PHE A 8 -2.65 -1.86 -17.74
C PHE A 8 -3.58 -2.94 -17.18
N THR A 9 -4.70 -2.50 -16.60
CA THR A 9 -5.78 -3.36 -16.15
C THR A 9 -7.09 -2.77 -16.67
N GLU A 10 -8.05 -3.62 -17.01
CA GLU A 10 -9.37 -3.17 -17.50
C GLU A 10 -10.24 -2.58 -16.36
N GLY A 11 -9.93 -2.93 -15.11
CA GLY A 11 -10.63 -2.45 -13.92
C GLY A 11 -10.27 -1.00 -13.53
N GLN A 12 -11.27 -0.30 -12.97
CA GLN A 12 -11.11 1.06 -12.45
C GLN A 12 -10.20 1.13 -11.22
N ASN A 13 -10.22 0.08 -10.39
CA ASN A 13 -9.40 -0.03 -9.18
C ASN A 13 -8.30 -1.07 -9.37
N SER A 14 -7.10 -0.77 -8.87
CA SER A 14 -5.98 -1.72 -8.87
C SER A 14 -5.07 -1.55 -7.67
N LEU A 15 -4.62 -2.67 -7.12
CA LEU A 15 -3.54 -2.77 -6.15
C LEU A 15 -2.39 -3.53 -6.82
N ALA A 16 -1.20 -2.93 -6.81
CA ALA A 16 0.01 -3.54 -7.33
C ALA A 16 1.06 -3.64 -6.22
N LEU A 17 1.72 -4.81 -6.17
CA LEU A 17 2.74 -5.17 -5.20
C LEU A 17 3.99 -5.65 -5.94
N CYS A 18 5.17 -5.42 -5.36
CA CYS A 18 6.39 -6.01 -5.87
C CYS A 18 6.53 -7.44 -5.34
N ALA A 19 6.62 -8.43 -6.23
CA ALA A 19 6.76 -9.84 -5.85
C ALA A 19 7.99 -10.08 -4.97
N ASP A 20 9.14 -9.51 -5.34
CA ASP A 20 10.38 -9.61 -4.56
C ASP A 20 10.23 -9.00 -3.14
N GLN A 21 9.42 -7.94 -2.98
CA GLN A 21 9.13 -7.38 -1.66
C GLN A 21 8.14 -8.24 -0.88
N CYS A 22 7.15 -8.86 -1.53
CA CYS A 22 6.26 -9.82 -0.86
C CYS A 22 7.06 -10.96 -0.23
N GLU A 23 8.07 -11.48 -0.95
CA GLU A 23 8.90 -12.58 -0.44
C GLU A 23 9.95 -12.14 0.58
N SER A 24 10.54 -10.95 0.42
CA SER A 24 11.67 -10.51 1.26
C SER A 24 11.30 -9.67 2.48
N CYS A 25 10.07 -9.12 2.53
CA CYS A 25 9.56 -8.36 3.66
C CYS A 25 8.77 -9.21 4.65
N PHE A 26 8.36 -10.43 4.29
CA PHE A 26 7.63 -11.35 5.16
C PHE A 26 8.50 -12.54 5.58
N ASP A 27 8.45 -12.89 6.86
CA ASP A 27 8.93 -14.17 7.40
C ASP A 27 7.71 -15.02 7.79
N GLY A 28 7.33 -15.92 6.89
CA GLY A 28 6.04 -16.60 6.94
C GLY A 28 4.89 -15.59 6.84
N GLU A 29 4.08 -15.48 7.89
CA GLU A 29 2.96 -14.52 7.96
C GLU A 29 3.35 -13.18 8.59
N LEU A 30 4.57 -13.07 9.13
CA LEU A 30 5.02 -11.89 9.87
C LEU A 30 5.72 -10.90 8.93
N LEU A 31 5.21 -9.67 8.84
CA LEU A 31 5.92 -8.59 8.18
C LEU A 31 7.11 -8.14 9.03
N VAL A 32 8.33 -8.31 8.52
CA VAL A 32 9.59 -7.98 9.21
C VAL A 32 10.26 -6.70 8.71
N LYS A 33 9.82 -6.16 7.56
CA LYS A 33 10.32 -4.90 6.98
C LYS A 33 9.18 -4.09 6.35
N PRO A 34 9.32 -2.76 6.23
CA PRO A 34 8.33 -1.96 5.53
C PRO A 34 8.17 -2.38 4.06
N MET A 35 6.94 -2.30 3.53
CA MET A 35 6.63 -2.70 2.17
C MET A 35 5.80 -1.65 1.44
N SER A 36 6.16 -1.35 0.18
CA SER A 36 5.44 -0.40 -0.68
C SER A 36 4.27 -1.06 -1.41
N TRP A 37 3.11 -0.43 -1.32
CA TRP A 37 1.88 -0.83 -2.01
C TRP A 37 1.44 0.30 -2.94
N PHE A 38 1.07 -0.05 -4.18
CA PHE A 38 0.69 0.93 -5.19
C PHE A 38 -0.79 0.80 -5.52
N VAL A 39 -1.57 1.86 -5.28
CA VAL A 39 -3.03 1.83 -5.35
C VAL A 39 -3.54 2.85 -6.36
N ARG A 40 -4.50 2.44 -7.20
CA ARG A 40 -5.25 3.32 -8.10
C ARG A 40 -6.74 3.09 -7.88
N GLY A 41 -7.51 4.17 -7.96
CA GLY A 41 -8.97 4.15 -7.89
C GLY A 41 -9.48 4.65 -6.54
N ASN A 42 -10.36 3.89 -5.88
CA ASN A 42 -10.94 4.30 -4.60
C ASN A 42 -9.97 4.06 -3.42
N HIS A 43 -9.22 5.10 -3.05
CA HIS A 43 -8.26 5.05 -1.95
C HIS A 43 -8.93 4.87 -0.58
N ALA A 44 -10.12 5.45 -0.35
CA ALA A 44 -10.83 5.30 0.92
C ALA A 44 -11.26 3.84 1.14
N GLU A 45 -11.83 3.20 0.12
CA GLU A 45 -12.19 1.78 0.18
C GLU A 45 -10.95 0.88 0.34
N PHE A 46 -9.81 1.26 -0.23
CA PHE A 46 -8.55 0.56 0.00
C PHE A 46 -8.12 0.63 1.48
N VAL A 47 -8.13 1.82 2.10
CA VAL A 47 -7.77 2.00 3.52
C VAL A 47 -8.71 1.19 4.42
N GLU A 48 -10.02 1.19 4.14
CA GLU A 48 -11.00 0.35 4.84
C GLU A 48 -10.65 -1.13 4.78
N LYS A 49 -10.38 -1.66 3.58
CA LYS A 49 -10.05 -3.08 3.39
C LYS A 49 -8.71 -3.45 4.02
N ALA A 50 -7.72 -2.56 3.95
CA ALA A 50 -6.42 -2.77 4.58
C ALA A 50 -6.55 -2.87 6.10
N ALA A 51 -7.31 -1.96 6.72
CA ALA A 51 -7.57 -1.99 8.16
C ALA A 51 -8.36 -3.24 8.59
N GLN A 52 -9.37 -3.66 7.82
CA GLN A 52 -10.10 -4.91 8.05
C GLN A 52 -9.19 -6.14 7.97
N ALA A 53 -8.14 -6.09 7.15
CA ALA A 53 -7.11 -7.13 7.05
C ALA A 53 -6.01 -7.01 8.13
N GLY A 54 -6.10 -6.06 9.06
CA GLY A 54 -5.14 -5.87 10.16
C GLY A 54 -3.94 -4.98 9.83
N PHE A 55 -3.94 -4.30 8.68
CA PHE A 55 -2.85 -3.42 8.26
C PHE A 55 -3.18 -1.95 8.50
N MET A 56 -2.23 -1.21 9.07
CA MET A 56 -2.21 0.24 9.02
C MET A 56 -1.35 0.68 7.83
N VAL A 57 -1.96 1.48 6.96
CA VAL A 57 -1.31 1.97 5.74
C VAL A 57 -0.95 3.44 5.89
N HIS A 58 0.21 3.80 5.37
CA HIS A 58 0.76 5.15 5.50
C HIS A 58 1.02 5.71 4.12
N LYS A 59 0.33 6.79 3.77
CA LYS A 59 0.42 7.39 2.45
C LYS A 59 1.74 8.12 2.24
N VAL A 60 2.42 7.83 1.13
CA VAL A 60 3.67 8.47 0.73
C VAL A 60 3.42 9.56 -0.32
N THR A 61 2.68 9.24 -1.39
CA THR A 61 2.37 10.19 -2.46
C THR A 61 1.22 9.71 -3.35
N ASP A 62 0.41 10.62 -3.90
CA ASP A 62 -0.61 10.31 -4.93
C ASP A 62 -0.10 10.46 -6.38
N TYR A 63 1.07 11.06 -6.57
CA TYR A 63 1.45 11.64 -7.85
C TYR A 63 2.76 11.08 -8.42
N LYS A 64 3.83 11.03 -7.61
CA LYS A 64 5.19 10.71 -8.09
C LYS A 64 5.68 9.29 -7.80
N SER A 65 4.80 8.33 -7.57
CA SER A 65 5.20 6.94 -7.31
C SER A 65 5.95 6.27 -8.48
N MET A 66 6.53 5.09 -8.20
CA MET A 66 7.21 4.24 -9.18
C MET A 66 6.28 3.62 -10.22
N VAL A 67 5.00 3.44 -9.88
CA VAL A 67 3.97 2.89 -10.78
C VAL A 67 3.07 4.04 -11.26
N LYS A 68 3.06 4.30 -12.56
CA LYS A 68 2.27 5.42 -13.11
C LYS A 68 0.80 5.32 -12.71
N TYR A 69 0.20 6.46 -12.39
CA TYR A 69 -1.21 6.61 -12.01
C TYR A 69 -1.62 5.88 -10.73
N HIS A 70 -0.68 5.52 -9.86
CA HIS A 70 -0.95 4.92 -8.56
C HIS A 70 -0.39 5.80 -7.45
N GLY A 71 -1.13 5.94 -6.36
CA GLY A 71 -0.58 6.42 -5.09
C GLY A 71 0.26 5.33 -4.43
N GLU A 72 1.29 5.72 -3.70
CA GLU A 72 2.15 4.83 -2.94
C GLU A 72 1.79 4.89 -1.45
N TYR A 73 1.68 3.72 -0.86
CA TYR A 73 1.45 3.49 0.56
C TYR A 73 2.55 2.59 1.12
N LEU A 74 2.84 2.75 2.40
CA LEU A 74 3.72 1.87 3.16
C LEU A 74 2.93 1.16 4.25
N ILE A 75 3.21 -0.13 4.42
CA ILE A 75 2.88 -0.88 5.63
C ILE A 75 4.15 -1.11 6.44
N PHE A 76 4.04 -1.16 7.76
CA PHE A 76 5.17 -1.33 8.68
C PHE A 76 4.98 -2.55 9.57
N PRO A 77 6.08 -3.22 9.98
CA PRO A 77 6.03 -4.27 10.99
C PRO A 77 5.27 -3.83 12.23
N ALA A 78 4.40 -4.70 12.75
CA ALA A 78 3.54 -4.41 13.91
C ALA A 78 2.70 -3.11 13.80
N ASN A 79 2.49 -2.59 12.59
CA ASN A 79 1.85 -1.30 12.33
C ASN A 79 2.59 -0.09 12.95
N GLU A 80 3.87 -0.24 13.28
CA GLU A 80 4.71 0.81 13.88
C GLU A 80 5.35 1.69 12.80
N GLY A 81 4.51 2.48 12.12
CA GLY A 81 4.97 3.45 11.13
C GLY A 81 5.60 4.69 11.76
N ASN A 82 6.54 5.31 11.05
CA ASN A 82 7.20 6.55 11.45
C ASN A 82 6.49 7.82 10.98
N GLN A 83 5.31 7.68 10.40
CA GLN A 83 4.49 8.76 9.84
C GLN A 83 3.02 8.52 10.15
N LEU A 84 2.16 9.51 9.93
CA LEU A 84 0.74 9.37 10.22
C LEU A 84 0.11 8.25 9.37
N ALA A 85 -0.66 7.37 10.02
CA ALA A 85 -1.44 6.36 9.34
C ALA A 85 -2.72 6.97 8.75
N GLU A 86 -3.19 6.41 7.65
CA GLU A 86 -4.52 6.71 7.14
C GLU A 86 -5.57 6.04 8.01
N ILE A 87 -6.59 6.81 8.38
CA ILE A 87 -7.66 6.35 9.27
C ILE A 87 -8.85 5.95 8.39
N PRO A 88 -9.38 4.72 8.52
CA PRO A 88 -10.62 4.32 7.87
C PRO A 88 -11.77 5.24 8.27
N LEU A 89 -12.65 5.57 7.32
CA LEU A 89 -13.82 6.42 7.59
C LEU A 89 -14.81 5.74 8.55
N SER A 90 -14.80 4.42 8.61
CA SER A 90 -15.60 3.61 9.54
C SER A 90 -15.07 3.62 10.98
N PHE A 91 -13.86 4.15 11.23
CA PHE A 91 -13.24 4.12 12.56
C PHE A 91 -14.02 4.96 13.57
N GLN A 92 -14.37 4.34 14.70
CA GLN A 92 -14.96 4.99 15.87
C GLN A 92 -14.04 4.77 17.06
N ALA A 93 -13.71 5.86 17.77
CA ALA A 93 -12.79 5.88 18.90
C ALA A 93 -13.45 5.45 20.22
#